data_AF-A0A257QD04-F1
#
_entry.id   AF-A0A257QD04-F1
#
_cell.length_a   1.000
_cell.length_b   1.000
_cell.length_c   1.000
_cell.angle_alpha   90.00
_cell.angle_beta   90.00
_cell.angle_gamma   90.00
#
_symmetry.space_group_name_H-M   'P 1'
#
loop_
_entity.id
_entity.type
_entity.pdbx_description
1 polymer ?
#
loop_
_entity_poly.entity_id
_entity_poly.type
_entity_poly.pdbx_seq_one_letter_code
_entity_poly.pdbx_strand_id
1 'polypeptide(L)'
;MVFNAANDGLVVPYQVFSKINNYTGKRLAGYKVEVGVGLGANFKTATDLGISDQLYLSLGIGEGTTGSGGGITPSDIFEPDGLATFSHGLFGAPDSNFTTYGFFATSTAYFPVAQTCTTGGSDVACPNSVVVPSGASVPASDTIFSSGPLSTNYTSLFGDWLPSVWAPEGIFYDDDNDPTTDPVLVAWWNGTAWLKGQADNFAPVSAAELEAWAANPLYAEDVIEDVLNLGPNYIVHVGDVNGALGSAGFTGSANITVRIIPVVAADQTQPAWVGTTPAPLVITPPPVVTPPVVIPAPVVAAPAPSSGGGGSFAPWFMLALMPLFAVRRRLMKK
;
A
#
# COMPACT_ATOMS: atom_id res chain seq x y z
N MET A 1 -3.94 3.38 19.86
CA MET A 1 -2.73 2.80 20.45
C MET A 1 -2.80 2.98 21.95
N VAL A 2 -2.42 1.97 22.75
CA VAL A 2 -2.43 2.03 24.22
C VAL A 2 -1.03 1.66 24.70
N PHE A 3 -0.45 2.52 25.53
CA PHE A 3 0.83 2.27 26.19
C PHE A 3 0.59 2.08 27.70
N ASN A 4 1.24 1.10 28.30
CA ASN A 4 1.26 1.00 29.75
C ASN A 4 2.34 1.95 30.27
N ALA A 5 1.93 3.07 30.85
CA ALA A 5 2.79 3.91 31.66
C ALA A 5 2.73 3.38 33.10
N ALA A 6 3.72 2.59 33.49
CA ALA A 6 3.83 2.09 34.85
C ALA A 6 4.67 3.06 35.70
N ASN A 7 4.28 3.26 36.95
CA ASN A 7 5.05 4.05 37.93
C ASN A 7 6.07 3.17 38.68
N ASP A 8 6.61 2.15 38.02
CA ASP A 8 7.60 1.24 38.60
C ASP A 8 9.05 1.72 38.41
N GLY A 9 9.22 2.91 37.81
CA GLY A 9 10.51 3.52 37.52
C GLY A 9 11.22 2.91 36.31
N LEU A 10 10.54 2.04 35.55
CA LEU A 10 11.05 1.47 34.32
C LEU A 10 10.57 2.27 33.11
N VAL A 11 11.43 2.37 32.10
CA VAL A 11 11.05 2.82 30.76
C VAL A 11 10.85 1.60 29.90
N VAL A 12 9.64 1.46 29.35
CA VAL A 12 9.24 0.28 28.57
C VAL A 12 9.27 0.62 27.07
N PRO A 13 10.02 -0.14 26.25
CA PRO A 13 9.99 0.01 24.80
C PRO A 13 8.76 -0.65 24.17
N TYR A 14 8.10 0.07 23.26
CA TYR A 14 7.01 -0.43 22.44
C TYR A 14 7.40 -0.32 20.96
N GLN A 15 7.58 -1.46 20.30
CA GLN A 15 7.75 -1.50 18.85
C GLN A 15 6.43 -1.14 18.18
N VAL A 16 6.46 -0.13 17.32
CA VAL A 16 5.30 0.34 16.56
C VAL A 16 5.50 0.00 15.10
N PHE A 17 4.64 -0.88 14.61
CA PHE A 17 4.44 -1.15 13.18
C PHE A 17 3.16 -0.45 12.77
N SER A 18 3.24 0.41 11.75
CA SER A 18 2.07 1.15 11.28
C SER A 18 2.01 1.17 9.76
N LYS A 19 0.81 1.37 9.23
CA LYS A 19 0.56 1.59 7.80
C LYS A 19 -0.12 2.95 7.68
N ILE A 20 0.47 3.86 6.92
CA ILE A 20 -0.09 5.18 6.65
C ILE A 20 -0.20 5.39 5.14
N ASN A 21 -1.26 6.09 4.76
CA ASN A 21 -1.57 6.37 3.36
C ASN A 21 -1.65 7.89 3.16
N ASN A 22 -1.19 8.37 2.02
CA ASN A 22 -1.25 9.79 1.71
C ASN A 22 -2.62 10.22 1.18
N TYR A 23 -3.54 10.54 2.09
CA TYR A 23 -4.85 11.15 1.77
C TYR A 23 -4.86 12.68 1.88
N THR A 24 -3.69 13.33 1.85
CA THR A 24 -3.61 14.80 2.01
C THR A 24 -4.07 15.59 0.79
N GLY A 25 -4.23 14.91 -0.36
CA GLY A 25 -4.47 15.54 -1.66
C GLY A 25 -3.25 16.26 -2.23
N LYS A 26 -2.08 16.14 -1.59
CA LYS A 26 -0.82 16.74 -2.03
C LYS A 26 0.30 15.69 -2.06
N ARG A 27 1.27 15.90 -2.95
CA ARG A 27 2.50 15.12 -2.95
C ARG A 27 3.32 15.43 -1.70
N LEU A 28 3.94 14.42 -1.10
CA LEU A 28 4.73 14.55 0.12
C LEU A 28 6.19 14.20 -0.13
N ALA A 29 7.11 15.06 0.32
CA ALA A 29 8.56 14.81 0.29
C ALA A 29 9.02 13.98 1.50
N GLY A 30 8.11 13.66 2.43
CA GLY A 30 8.42 12.87 3.61
C GLY A 30 7.37 13.03 4.71
N TYR A 31 7.76 12.65 5.91
CA TYR A 31 6.94 12.75 7.11
C TYR A 31 7.81 13.04 8.35
N LYS A 32 7.17 13.48 9.43
CA LYS A 32 7.71 13.48 10.79
C LYS A 32 6.79 12.70 11.70
N VAL A 33 7.35 12.05 12.71
CA VAL A 33 6.64 11.48 13.86
C VAL A 33 7.16 12.20 15.09
N GLU A 34 6.26 12.72 15.92
CA GLU A 34 6.61 13.39 17.16
C GLU A 34 5.85 12.80 18.33
N VAL A 35 6.50 12.73 19.49
CA VAL A 35 5.89 12.27 20.75
C VAL A 35 5.88 13.37 21.81
N GLY A 36 4.81 13.45 22.56
CA GLY A 36 4.62 14.46 23.59
C GLY A 36 3.24 14.40 24.24
N VAL A 37 2.74 15.54 24.70
CA VAL A 37 1.40 15.65 25.32
C VAL A 37 0.59 16.81 24.73
N GLY A 38 -0.73 16.72 24.86
CA GLY A 38 -1.66 17.71 24.30
C GLY A 38 -1.96 17.45 22.83
N LEU A 39 -2.87 18.24 22.25
CA LEU A 39 -3.37 18.06 20.88
C LEU A 39 -3.39 19.40 20.14
N GLY A 40 -3.30 19.36 18.81
CA GLY A 40 -3.39 20.54 17.95
C GLY A 40 -2.35 21.61 18.33
N ALA A 41 -2.81 22.85 18.51
CA ALA A 41 -1.95 23.97 18.91
C ALA A 41 -1.43 23.88 20.36
N ASN A 42 -2.04 23.04 21.20
CA ASN A 42 -1.62 22.83 22.58
C ASN A 42 -0.61 21.67 22.74
N PHE A 43 -0.24 21.01 21.64
CA PHE A 43 0.76 19.95 21.67
C PHE A 43 2.12 20.52 22.08
N LYS A 44 2.79 19.82 23.00
CA LYS A 44 4.18 20.06 23.41
C LYS A 44 4.95 18.76 23.31
N THR A 45 6.13 18.81 22.71
CA THR A 45 7.01 17.65 22.56
C THR A 45 7.58 17.21 23.91
N ALA A 46 8.08 15.98 24.01
CA ALA A 46 8.73 15.53 25.24
C ALA A 46 9.96 16.39 25.63
N THR A 47 10.70 16.92 24.65
CA THR A 47 11.82 17.84 24.90
C THR A 47 11.33 19.19 25.41
N ASP A 48 10.29 19.79 24.83
CA ASP A 48 9.71 21.07 25.30
C ASP A 48 9.21 20.98 26.76
N LEU A 49 8.85 19.78 27.19
CA LEU A 49 8.37 19.49 28.54
C LEU A 49 9.49 19.07 29.51
N GLY A 50 10.71 18.81 29.00
CA GLY A 50 11.82 18.30 29.79
C GLY A 50 11.62 16.89 30.33
N ILE A 51 10.88 16.03 29.61
CA ILE A 51 10.55 14.65 30.01
C ILE A 51 11.09 13.59 29.03
N SER A 52 12.05 13.96 28.18
CA SER A 52 12.55 13.07 27.11
C SER A 52 13.27 11.83 27.63
N ASP A 53 13.67 11.78 28.89
CA ASP A 53 14.19 10.57 29.55
C ASP A 53 13.09 9.54 29.87
N GLN A 54 11.83 9.98 30.00
CA GLN A 54 10.66 9.14 30.29
C GLN A 54 9.76 8.91 29.07
N LEU A 55 9.89 9.71 28.02
CA LEU A 55 9.09 9.60 26.81
C LEU A 55 9.91 9.98 25.58
N TYR A 56 10.34 8.98 24.81
CA TYR A 56 11.15 9.21 23.62
C TYR A 56 10.87 8.19 22.52
N LEU A 57 11.28 8.55 21.31
CA LEU A 57 11.30 7.74 20.11
C LEU A 57 12.71 7.19 19.89
N SER A 58 12.78 6.04 19.22
CA SER A 58 14.03 5.47 18.74
C SER A 58 13.86 4.73 17.42
N LEU A 59 14.94 4.70 16.65
CA LEU A 59 15.11 3.89 15.43
C LEU A 59 15.51 2.44 15.73
N GLY A 60 15.63 2.03 17.00
CA GLY A 60 16.00 0.67 17.38
C GLY A 60 17.47 0.31 17.12
N ILE A 61 18.32 1.29 16.86
CA ILE A 61 19.76 1.11 16.62
C ILE A 61 20.45 0.69 17.92
N GLY A 62 21.09 -0.48 17.92
CA GLY A 62 21.74 -1.07 19.08
C GLY A 62 20.79 -1.51 20.21
N GLU A 63 19.48 -1.44 20.03
CA GLU A 63 18.50 -1.81 21.06
C GLU A 63 18.13 -3.30 21.06
N GLY A 64 18.41 -3.99 19.95
CA GLY A 64 18.27 -5.42 19.83
C GLY A 64 19.38 -6.15 20.56
N THR A 65 19.18 -7.45 20.78
CA THR A 65 20.16 -8.33 21.40
C THR A 65 20.29 -9.60 20.58
N THR A 66 21.51 -9.91 20.17
CA THR A 66 21.85 -11.20 19.55
C THR A 66 22.69 -12.04 20.52
N GLY A 67 22.47 -13.36 20.47
CA GLY A 67 23.20 -14.33 21.30
C GLY A 67 22.38 -14.91 22.46
N SER A 68 22.90 -15.98 23.04
CA SER A 68 22.34 -16.66 24.22
C SER A 68 23.48 -17.10 25.13
N GLY A 69 23.29 -17.02 26.46
CA GLY A 69 24.25 -17.58 27.43
C GLY A 69 25.49 -16.72 27.70
N GLY A 70 25.32 -15.49 28.19
CA GLY A 70 26.41 -14.66 28.75
C GLY A 70 27.18 -13.79 27.75
N GLY A 71 26.93 -13.94 26.46
CA GLY A 71 27.38 -13.02 25.41
C GLY A 71 26.17 -12.39 24.71
N ILE A 72 25.71 -11.25 25.22
CA ILE A 72 24.68 -10.43 24.57
C ILE A 72 25.41 -9.36 23.76
N THR A 73 25.26 -9.38 22.44
CA THR A 73 25.80 -8.33 21.56
C THR A 73 24.64 -7.44 21.13
N PRO A 74 24.75 -6.10 21.32
CA PRO A 74 23.79 -5.15 20.77
C PRO A 74 23.63 -5.33 19.27
N SER A 75 22.40 -5.29 18.77
CA SER A 75 22.07 -5.33 17.35
C SER A 75 21.00 -4.29 17.04
N ASP A 76 20.82 -3.99 15.77
CA ASP A 76 19.71 -3.15 15.33
C ASP A 76 18.42 -3.99 15.28
N ILE A 77 17.29 -3.36 15.61
CA ILE A 77 15.96 -4.00 15.52
C ILE A 77 15.39 -3.91 14.11
N PHE A 78 15.69 -2.81 13.41
CA PHE A 78 15.26 -2.56 12.05
C PHE A 78 16.49 -2.31 11.17
N GLU A 79 16.45 -2.82 9.94
CA GLU A 79 17.40 -2.42 8.91
C GLU A 79 17.13 -0.97 8.49
N PRO A 80 18.14 -0.22 8.00
CA PRO A 80 17.97 1.18 7.60
C PRO A 80 16.88 1.40 6.55
N ASP A 81 16.74 0.47 5.61
CA ASP A 81 15.70 0.49 4.58
C ASP A 81 14.38 -0.12 5.05
N GLY A 82 14.29 -0.59 6.30
CA GLY A 82 13.10 -1.15 6.95
C GLY A 82 12.34 -0.16 7.85
N LEU A 83 12.85 1.05 8.04
CA LEU A 83 12.27 2.05 8.96
C LEU A 83 11.04 2.77 8.38
N ALA A 84 10.91 2.86 7.06
CA ALA A 84 9.81 3.55 6.40
C ALA A 84 9.62 3.03 4.97
N THR A 85 8.96 1.89 4.83
CA THR A 85 8.93 1.12 3.57
C THR A 85 7.61 1.20 2.84
N PHE A 86 7.66 1.09 1.51
CA PHE A 86 6.47 0.84 0.70
C PHE A 86 6.16 -0.67 0.65
N SER A 87 4.98 -1.02 0.11
CA SER A 87 4.54 -2.41 -0.02
C SER A 87 5.59 -3.28 -0.72
N HIS A 88 6.00 -4.37 -0.06
CA HIS A 88 7.07 -5.25 -0.53
C HIS A 88 6.71 -6.00 -1.82
N GLY A 89 5.42 -6.32 -2.01
CA GLY A 89 4.91 -6.88 -3.27
C GLY A 89 5.07 -5.94 -4.47
N LEU A 90 5.26 -4.64 -4.23
CA LEU A 90 5.55 -3.66 -5.26
C LEU A 90 7.04 -3.33 -5.38
N PHE A 91 7.77 -3.32 -4.27
CA PHE A 91 9.18 -2.94 -4.21
C PHE A 91 9.94 -3.83 -3.23
N GLY A 92 10.80 -4.72 -3.73
CA GLY A 92 11.57 -5.61 -2.84
C GLY A 92 12.11 -6.85 -3.52
N ALA A 93 13.04 -7.51 -2.84
CA ALA A 93 13.55 -8.83 -3.21
C ALA A 93 12.71 -9.92 -2.54
N PRO A 94 12.64 -11.15 -3.08
CA PRO A 94 11.93 -12.24 -2.42
C PRO A 94 12.35 -12.45 -0.97
N ASP A 95 11.40 -12.71 -0.09
CA ASP A 95 11.60 -13.07 1.31
C ASP A 95 10.65 -14.21 1.74
N SER A 96 10.49 -14.43 3.05
CA SER A 96 9.58 -15.48 3.56
C SER A 96 8.10 -15.21 3.33
N ASN A 97 7.70 -13.96 3.09
CA ASN A 97 6.32 -13.52 2.92
C ASN A 97 5.98 -13.26 1.44
N PHE A 98 6.97 -12.87 0.63
CA PHE A 98 6.85 -12.57 -0.78
C PHE A 98 7.86 -13.40 -1.57
N THR A 99 7.41 -14.44 -2.28
CA THR A 99 8.31 -15.38 -2.97
C THR A 99 8.83 -14.86 -4.32
N THR A 100 8.39 -13.68 -4.74
CA THR A 100 8.71 -13.05 -6.03
C THR A 100 9.27 -11.64 -5.81
N TYR A 101 9.96 -11.10 -6.84
CA TYR A 101 10.42 -9.72 -6.81
C TYR A 101 9.22 -8.76 -6.90
N GLY A 102 9.37 -7.58 -6.29
CA GLY A 102 8.38 -6.51 -6.38
C GLY A 102 8.10 -6.09 -7.82
N PHE A 103 6.84 -5.77 -8.11
CA PHE A 103 6.39 -5.44 -9.47
C PHE A 103 7.16 -4.26 -10.11
N PHE A 104 7.44 -3.20 -9.34
CA PHE A 104 8.13 -2.00 -9.83
C PHE A 104 9.64 -2.02 -9.61
N ALA A 105 10.13 -2.74 -8.60
CA ALA A 105 11.56 -2.81 -8.34
C ALA A 105 11.95 -4.06 -7.55
N THR A 106 13.16 -4.54 -7.81
CA THR A 106 13.77 -5.63 -7.05
C THR A 106 14.36 -5.19 -5.72
N SER A 107 14.44 -3.88 -5.46
CA SER A 107 14.89 -3.29 -4.20
C SER A 107 13.73 -2.65 -3.47
N THR A 108 13.82 -2.61 -2.14
CA THR A 108 12.86 -1.93 -1.25
C THR A 108 12.76 -0.45 -1.61
N ALA A 109 11.56 0.10 -1.70
CA ALA A 109 11.34 1.54 -1.76
C ALA A 109 11.10 2.07 -0.34
N TYR A 110 11.82 3.12 0.05
CA TYR A 110 11.80 3.61 1.43
C TYR A 110 12.20 5.08 1.56
N PHE A 111 11.72 5.73 2.62
CA PHE A 111 12.31 6.99 3.08
C PHE A 111 13.51 6.71 3.98
N PRO A 112 14.69 7.32 3.77
CA PRO A 112 15.72 7.33 4.79
C PRO A 112 15.20 8.07 6.02
N VAL A 113 15.48 7.55 7.20
CA VAL A 113 14.92 8.04 8.47
C VAL A 113 16.04 8.49 9.40
N ALA A 114 15.85 9.61 10.08
CA ALA A 114 16.70 10.06 11.17
C ALA A 114 15.86 10.49 12.38
N GLN A 115 16.54 10.78 13.49
CA GLN A 115 15.93 11.22 14.74
C GLN A 115 16.57 12.51 15.25
N THR A 116 15.76 13.34 15.90
CA THR A 116 16.11 14.66 16.41
C THR A 116 15.21 14.98 17.60
N CYS A 117 15.43 16.14 18.22
CA CYS A 117 14.53 16.68 19.22
C CYS A 117 13.91 17.95 18.67
N THR A 118 12.67 18.26 19.02
CA THR A 118 12.03 19.51 18.61
C THR A 118 11.84 20.41 19.83
N THR A 119 12.31 21.65 19.73
CA THR A 119 12.15 22.69 20.76
C THR A 119 11.58 23.96 20.15
N GLY A 120 10.48 24.47 20.70
CA GLY A 120 9.81 25.66 20.18
C GLY A 120 9.43 25.53 18.69
N GLY A 121 9.17 24.31 18.21
CA GLY A 121 8.84 24.00 16.82
C GLY A 121 10.03 23.93 15.85
N SER A 122 11.27 23.97 16.34
CA SER A 122 12.48 23.80 15.52
C SER A 122 13.20 22.50 15.87
N ASP A 123 13.74 21.82 14.86
CA ASP A 123 14.54 20.61 15.04
C ASP A 123 15.94 20.96 15.55
N VAL A 124 16.38 20.28 16.60
CA VAL A 124 17.63 20.49 17.33
C VAL A 124 18.30 19.15 17.66
N ALA A 125 19.61 19.19 17.90
CA ALA A 125 20.30 18.03 18.46
C ALA A 125 19.71 17.66 19.82
N CYS A 126 19.50 16.37 20.07
CA CYS A 126 18.94 15.94 21.34
C CYS A 126 19.91 16.22 22.49
N PRO A 127 19.44 16.88 23.56
CA PRO A 127 20.32 17.30 24.65
C PRO A 127 20.79 16.11 25.49
N ASN A 128 20.03 15.02 25.50
CA ASN A 128 20.24 13.87 26.36
C ASN A 128 20.34 12.57 25.54
N SER A 129 21.10 11.63 26.08
CA SER A 129 21.09 10.23 25.68
C SER A 129 20.71 9.37 26.86
N VAL A 130 20.11 8.22 26.57
CA VAL A 130 19.64 7.24 27.55
C VAL A 130 20.27 5.89 27.23
N VAL A 131 20.61 5.14 28.29
CA VAL A 131 21.16 3.79 28.16
C VAL A 131 20.00 2.80 28.19
N VAL A 132 19.77 2.12 27.08
CA VAL A 132 18.70 1.10 26.95
C VAL A 132 19.13 -0.24 27.56
N PRO A 133 18.21 -1.20 27.79
CA PRO A 133 18.54 -2.49 28.41
C PRO A 133 19.65 -3.29 27.71
N SER A 134 19.87 -3.10 26.40
CA SER A 134 20.99 -3.71 25.67
C SER A 134 22.37 -3.15 26.06
N GLY A 135 22.41 -2.04 26.81
CA GLY A 135 23.61 -1.28 27.15
C GLY A 135 24.00 -0.22 26.11
N ALA A 136 23.28 -0.12 24.99
CA ALA A 136 23.51 0.92 24.00
C ALA A 136 23.09 2.30 24.52
N SER A 137 23.81 3.34 24.11
CA SER A 137 23.43 4.74 24.34
C SER A 137 22.67 5.24 23.12
N VAL A 138 21.39 5.59 23.30
CA VAL A 138 20.51 6.11 22.25
C VAL A 138 20.12 7.55 22.57
N PRO A 139 19.90 8.42 21.58
CA PRO A 139 19.39 9.76 21.85
C PRO A 139 17.97 9.65 22.40
N ALA A 140 17.68 10.45 23.43
CA ALA A 140 16.33 10.62 23.97
C ALA A 140 15.50 11.51 23.02
N SER A 141 15.26 11.01 21.81
CA SER A 141 14.64 11.77 20.72
C SER A 141 13.15 11.88 20.91
N ASP A 142 12.53 13.01 20.57
CA ASP A 142 11.06 13.10 20.56
C ASP A 142 10.50 13.18 19.14
N THR A 143 11.39 13.15 18.15
CA THR A 143 11.09 13.38 16.75
C THR A 143 11.86 12.41 15.87
N ILE A 144 11.14 11.70 15.01
CA ILE A 144 11.67 10.92 13.89
C ILE A 144 11.20 11.59 12.60
N PHE A 145 12.03 11.62 11.56
CA PHE A 145 11.69 12.29 10.31
C PHE A 145 12.36 11.65 9.09
N SER A 146 11.75 11.85 7.92
CA SER A 146 12.39 11.55 6.64
C SER A 146 13.61 12.46 6.45
N SER A 147 14.81 11.87 6.49
CA SER A 147 16.09 12.60 6.51
C SER A 147 16.64 12.94 5.13
N GLY A 148 15.98 12.46 4.08
CA GLY A 148 16.39 12.62 2.69
C GLY A 148 15.26 12.25 1.73
N PRO A 149 15.53 12.34 0.42
CA PRO A 149 14.54 12.02 -0.59
C PRO A 149 14.15 10.54 -0.54
N LEU A 150 12.91 10.27 -0.97
CA LEU A 150 12.44 8.92 -1.23
C LEU A 150 13.37 8.21 -2.23
N SER A 151 13.62 6.92 -2.01
CA SER A 151 14.53 6.11 -2.82
C SER A 151 14.20 6.16 -4.32
N THR A 152 15.25 6.06 -5.16
CA THR A 152 15.17 6.30 -6.62
C THR A 152 14.29 5.30 -7.38
N ASN A 153 14.17 4.09 -6.88
CA ASN A 153 13.29 3.05 -7.42
C ASN A 153 11.79 3.40 -7.32
N TYR A 154 11.39 4.31 -6.43
CA TYR A 154 10.06 4.90 -6.43
C TYR A 154 10.05 6.23 -7.20
N THR A 155 10.98 7.14 -6.89
CA THR A 155 10.93 8.52 -7.41
C THR A 155 11.15 8.63 -8.91
N SER A 156 11.84 7.67 -9.53
CA SER A 156 11.99 7.60 -10.99
C SER A 156 10.68 7.29 -11.73
N LEU A 157 9.74 6.60 -11.09
CA LEU A 157 8.46 6.22 -11.68
C LEU A 157 7.36 7.20 -11.29
N PHE A 158 7.35 7.63 -10.03
CA PHE A 158 6.22 8.32 -9.43
C PHE A 158 6.52 9.74 -8.97
N GLY A 159 7.79 10.15 -8.87
CA GLY A 159 8.21 11.37 -8.17
C GLY A 159 8.17 11.19 -6.64
N ASP A 160 8.03 12.28 -5.87
CA ASP A 160 7.84 12.16 -4.41
C ASP A 160 6.53 11.42 -4.07
N TRP A 161 6.28 11.12 -2.80
CA TRP A 161 5.17 10.26 -2.38
C TRP A 161 3.79 10.76 -2.83
N LEU A 162 3.12 9.94 -3.66
CA LEU A 162 1.87 10.29 -4.33
C LEU A 162 0.70 10.47 -3.34
N PRO A 163 -0.20 11.45 -3.57
CA PRO A 163 -1.50 11.48 -2.91
C PRO A 163 -2.46 10.47 -3.55
N SER A 164 -3.45 10.02 -2.79
CA SER A 164 -4.42 9.02 -3.23
C SER A 164 -5.20 9.39 -4.49
N VAL A 165 -5.42 10.68 -4.72
CA VAL A 165 -6.09 11.19 -5.93
C VAL A 165 -5.27 10.99 -7.21
N TRP A 166 -3.99 10.62 -7.08
CA TRP A 166 -3.06 10.36 -8.18
C TRP A 166 -2.57 8.90 -8.23
N ALA A 167 -3.20 8.01 -7.46
CA ALA A 167 -2.87 6.59 -7.54
C ALA A 167 -3.07 6.07 -8.99
N PRO A 168 -2.11 5.33 -9.54
CA PRO A 168 -2.23 4.76 -10.88
C PRO A 168 -3.24 3.62 -10.89
N GLU A 169 -3.79 3.33 -12.06
CA GLU A 169 -4.59 2.13 -12.30
C GLU A 169 -3.68 0.95 -12.69
N GLY A 170 -4.14 -0.25 -12.32
CA GLY A 170 -3.47 -1.52 -12.57
C GLY A 170 -4.44 -2.56 -13.11
N ILE A 171 -3.89 -3.54 -13.82
CA ILE A 171 -4.57 -4.79 -14.17
C ILE A 171 -4.07 -5.85 -13.22
N PHE A 172 -5.01 -6.51 -12.55
CA PHE A 172 -4.75 -7.55 -11.56
C PHE A 172 -5.26 -8.90 -12.07
N TYR A 173 -4.53 -9.96 -11.75
CA TYR A 173 -4.86 -11.34 -12.07
C TYR A 173 -5.12 -12.14 -10.79
N ASP A 174 -6.33 -12.66 -10.66
CA ASP A 174 -6.75 -13.60 -9.61
C ASP A 174 -6.31 -15.01 -10.03
N ASP A 175 -5.17 -15.47 -9.51
CA ASP A 175 -4.51 -16.69 -9.96
C ASP A 175 -5.10 -17.98 -9.36
N ASP A 176 -5.88 -17.88 -8.28
CA ASP A 176 -6.52 -19.00 -7.60
C ASP A 176 -8.06 -18.94 -7.57
N ASN A 177 -8.66 -17.86 -8.09
CA ASN A 177 -10.11 -17.61 -8.09
C ASN A 177 -10.70 -17.62 -6.67
N ASP A 178 -9.90 -17.23 -5.67
CA ASP A 178 -10.33 -17.08 -4.28
C ASP A 178 -10.52 -15.60 -3.94
N PRO A 179 -11.75 -15.14 -3.67
CA PRO A 179 -11.99 -13.73 -3.33
C PRO A 179 -11.40 -13.31 -1.97
N THR A 180 -10.74 -14.22 -1.24
CA THR A 180 -10.06 -13.94 0.03
C THR A 180 -8.55 -13.76 -0.13
N THR A 181 -7.99 -14.02 -1.31
CA THR A 181 -6.59 -13.75 -1.65
C THR A 181 -6.47 -12.45 -2.44
N ASP A 182 -5.31 -11.81 -2.34
CA ASP A 182 -5.03 -10.57 -3.06
C ASP A 182 -4.59 -10.92 -4.49
N PRO A 183 -5.20 -10.31 -5.53
CA PRO A 183 -4.83 -10.61 -6.90
C PRO A 183 -3.48 -9.99 -7.26
N VAL A 184 -2.77 -10.60 -8.21
CA VAL A 184 -1.42 -10.20 -8.60
C VAL A 184 -1.46 -9.06 -9.61
N LEU A 185 -0.75 -7.96 -9.35
CA LEU A 185 -0.56 -6.88 -10.33
C LEU A 185 0.26 -7.37 -11.52
N VAL A 186 -0.29 -7.28 -12.73
CA VAL A 186 0.37 -7.72 -13.98
C VAL A 186 0.69 -6.58 -14.95
N ALA A 187 -0.03 -5.46 -14.86
CA ALA A 187 0.26 -4.26 -15.63
C ALA A 187 -0.21 -3.00 -14.91
N TRP A 188 0.36 -1.84 -15.26
CA TRP A 188 -0.06 -0.53 -14.75
C TRP A 188 -0.17 0.51 -15.86
N TRP A 189 -1.04 1.49 -15.69
CA TRP A 189 -1.28 2.55 -16.67
C TRP A 189 -0.37 3.75 -16.44
N ASN A 190 0.49 4.07 -17.42
CA ASN A 190 1.43 5.20 -17.31
C ASN A 190 0.88 6.53 -17.88
N GLY A 191 -0.37 6.54 -18.38
CA GLY A 191 -0.98 7.70 -19.07
C GLY A 191 -1.00 7.60 -20.59
N THR A 192 -0.26 6.65 -21.17
CA THR A 192 -0.19 6.43 -22.62
C THR A 192 -0.40 4.96 -23.00
N ALA A 193 0.13 4.03 -22.20
CA ALA A 193 0.03 2.60 -22.43
C ALA A 193 -0.04 1.83 -21.11
N TRP A 194 -0.60 0.62 -21.17
CA TRP A 194 -0.43 -0.39 -20.15
C TRP A 194 1.00 -0.93 -20.21
N LEU A 195 1.72 -0.87 -19.11
CA LEU A 195 3.10 -1.36 -18.98
C LEU A 195 3.15 -2.56 -18.05
N LYS A 196 3.96 -3.55 -18.40
CA LYS A 196 4.30 -4.67 -17.51
C LYS A 196 5.21 -4.22 -16.37
N GLY A 197 5.56 -5.14 -15.47
CA GLY A 197 6.47 -4.89 -14.35
C GLY A 197 7.93 -4.78 -14.76
N GLN A 198 8.78 -4.57 -13.77
CA GLN A 198 10.23 -4.44 -13.92
C GLN A 198 10.89 -5.70 -14.50
N ALA A 199 10.33 -6.90 -14.25
CA ALA A 199 10.82 -8.15 -14.83
C ALA A 199 10.80 -8.12 -16.37
N ASP A 200 9.87 -7.37 -16.96
CA ASP A 200 9.71 -7.18 -18.41
C ASP A 200 10.28 -5.82 -18.88
N ASN A 201 11.10 -5.15 -18.05
CA ASN A 201 11.63 -3.80 -18.30
C ASN A 201 10.54 -2.77 -18.66
N PHE A 202 9.37 -2.87 -18.02
CA PHE A 202 8.22 -2.02 -18.30
C PHE A 202 7.80 -2.01 -19.78
N ALA A 203 7.95 -3.15 -20.48
CA ALA A 203 7.50 -3.27 -21.86
C ALA A 203 5.98 -3.00 -21.97
N PRO A 204 5.52 -2.33 -23.04
CA PRO A 204 4.09 -2.17 -23.30
C PRO A 204 3.39 -3.52 -23.45
N VAL A 205 2.20 -3.64 -22.87
CA VAL A 205 1.32 -4.80 -23.08
C VAL A 205 0.80 -4.76 -24.52
N SER A 206 0.89 -5.88 -25.23
CA SER A 206 0.41 -5.96 -26.61
C SER A 206 -1.13 -5.93 -26.69
N ALA A 207 -1.68 -5.47 -27.81
CA ALA A 207 -3.13 -5.46 -28.01
C ALA A 207 -3.76 -6.87 -27.89
N ALA A 208 -3.09 -7.89 -28.45
CA ALA A 208 -3.56 -9.27 -28.36
C ALA A 208 -3.57 -9.81 -26.91
N GLU A 209 -2.62 -9.36 -26.08
CA GLU A 209 -2.56 -9.73 -24.67
C GLU A 209 -3.64 -9.03 -23.85
N LEU A 210 -3.88 -7.73 -24.10
CA LEU A 210 -5.01 -7.00 -23.51
C LEU A 210 -6.36 -7.62 -23.90
N GLU A 211 -6.55 -8.02 -25.16
CA GLU A 211 -7.76 -8.72 -25.60
C GLU A 211 -7.93 -10.08 -24.90
N ALA A 212 -6.84 -10.82 -24.69
CA ALA A 212 -6.87 -12.08 -23.97
C ALA A 212 -7.23 -11.90 -22.49
N TRP A 213 -6.67 -10.87 -21.82
CA TRP A 213 -7.02 -10.51 -20.45
C TRP A 213 -8.47 -10.04 -20.35
N ALA A 214 -8.94 -9.21 -21.29
CA ALA A 214 -10.32 -8.75 -21.31
C ALA A 214 -11.35 -9.88 -21.45
N ALA A 215 -10.99 -10.96 -22.16
CA ALA A 215 -11.85 -12.13 -22.32
C ALA A 215 -11.85 -13.07 -21.09
N ASN A 216 -10.97 -12.87 -20.12
CA ASN A 216 -10.81 -13.74 -18.96
C ASN A 216 -11.34 -13.06 -17.69
N PRO A 217 -12.38 -13.62 -17.02
CA PRO A 217 -12.97 -13.00 -15.83
C PRO A 217 -12.06 -12.98 -14.60
N LEU A 218 -10.90 -13.65 -14.64
CA LEU A 218 -9.87 -13.59 -13.59
C LEU A 218 -9.05 -12.30 -13.63
N TYR A 219 -9.18 -11.50 -14.69
CA TYR A 219 -8.50 -10.21 -14.79
C TYR A 219 -9.46 -9.06 -14.44
N ALA A 220 -8.96 -8.08 -13.70
CA ALA A 220 -9.71 -6.89 -13.34
C ALA A 220 -8.84 -5.63 -13.37
N GLU A 221 -9.43 -4.51 -13.74
CA GLU A 221 -8.85 -3.18 -13.58
C GLU A 221 -9.22 -2.59 -12.22
N ASP A 222 -8.24 -2.11 -11.46
CA ASP A 222 -8.46 -1.37 -10.20
C ASP A 222 -7.31 -0.40 -9.91
N VAL A 223 -7.45 0.42 -8.86
CA VAL A 223 -6.40 1.34 -8.40
C VAL A 223 -5.31 0.58 -7.65
N ILE A 224 -4.04 0.91 -7.93
CA ILE A 224 -2.89 0.40 -7.19
C ILE A 224 -2.74 1.23 -5.90
N GLU A 225 -3.56 0.96 -4.89
CA GLU A 225 -3.53 1.70 -3.62
C GLU A 225 -2.18 1.56 -2.88
N ASP A 226 -1.49 0.43 -3.07
CA ASP A 226 -0.23 0.12 -2.42
C ASP A 226 0.93 1.07 -2.73
N VAL A 227 0.91 1.81 -3.84
CA VAL A 227 1.93 2.85 -4.09
C VAL A 227 1.80 4.06 -3.16
N LEU A 228 0.71 4.13 -2.39
CA LEU A 228 0.45 5.18 -1.40
C LEU A 228 0.83 4.75 0.01
N ASN A 229 1.08 3.46 0.21
CA ASN A 229 1.17 2.84 1.53
C ASN A 229 2.60 2.88 2.02
N LEU A 230 2.82 3.63 3.10
CA LEU A 230 4.10 3.71 3.80
C LEU A 230 3.98 3.01 5.14
N GLY A 231 4.97 2.18 5.47
CA GLY A 231 5.11 1.45 6.71
C GLY A 231 6.20 2.02 7.61
N PRO A 232 5.94 3.10 8.38
CA PRO A 232 6.91 3.61 9.32
C PRO A 232 6.99 2.71 10.56
N ASN A 233 8.21 2.30 10.88
CA ASN A 233 8.58 1.43 11.98
C ASN A 233 9.51 2.18 12.94
N TYR A 234 9.17 2.20 14.22
CA TYR A 234 9.92 2.89 15.26
C TYR A 234 9.60 2.31 16.64
N ILE A 235 10.34 2.74 17.65
CA ILE A 235 10.11 2.37 19.04
C ILE A 235 9.64 3.60 19.80
N VAL A 236 8.61 3.44 20.62
CA VAL A 236 8.21 4.43 21.62
C VAL A 236 8.60 3.91 22.99
N HIS A 237 9.46 4.64 23.68
CA HIS A 237 9.85 4.37 25.06
C HIS A 237 8.96 5.16 26.01
N VAL A 238 8.37 4.47 26.99
CA VAL A 238 7.39 5.06 27.93
C VAL A 238 7.72 4.65 29.36
N GLY A 239 8.03 5.63 30.22
CA GLY A 239 8.21 5.49 31.67
C GLY A 239 7.12 6.21 32.49
N ASP A 240 7.49 6.79 33.63
CA ASP A 240 6.57 7.53 34.50
C ASP A 240 6.32 8.96 33.98
N VAL A 241 5.53 9.06 32.91
CA VAL A 241 5.18 10.34 32.26
C VAL A 241 4.44 11.27 33.22
N ASN A 242 3.53 10.76 34.06
CA ASN A 242 2.75 11.61 34.97
C ASN A 242 3.61 12.16 36.12
N GLY A 243 4.50 11.35 36.69
CA GLY A 243 5.45 11.80 37.70
C GLY A 243 6.45 12.82 37.15
N ALA A 244 6.94 12.60 35.93
CA ALA A 244 7.82 13.55 35.24
C ALA A 244 7.13 14.89 34.97
N LEU A 245 5.89 14.85 34.46
CA LEU A 245 5.08 16.05 34.24
C LEU A 245 4.75 16.79 35.54
N GLY A 246 4.42 16.06 36.62
CA GLY A 246 4.20 16.65 37.94
C GLY A 246 5.45 17.38 38.45
N SER A 247 6.63 16.78 38.24
CA SER A 247 7.92 17.39 38.58
C SER A 247 8.23 18.63 37.72
N ALA A 248 7.75 18.65 36.47
CA ALA A 248 7.80 19.80 35.57
C ALA A 248 6.70 20.86 35.84
N GLY A 249 5.87 20.68 36.88
CA GLY A 249 4.84 21.63 37.29
C GLY A 249 3.51 21.52 36.54
N PHE A 250 3.28 20.45 35.78
CA PHE A 250 1.99 20.18 35.15
C PHE A 250 1.02 19.56 36.16
N THR A 251 -0.25 20.00 36.11
CA THR A 251 -1.32 19.46 36.96
C THR A 251 -2.33 18.70 36.11
N GLY A 252 -2.55 17.42 36.44
CA GLY A 252 -3.47 16.52 35.74
C GLY A 252 -2.78 15.30 35.12
N SER A 253 -3.57 14.27 34.78
CA SER A 253 -3.09 13.13 34.00
C SER A 253 -3.03 13.51 32.53
N ALA A 254 -1.87 13.31 31.90
CA ALA A 254 -1.70 13.62 30.49
C ALA A 254 -1.83 12.36 29.62
N ASN A 255 -2.53 12.50 28.50
CA ASN A 255 -2.50 11.50 27.44
C ASN A 255 -1.24 11.70 26.61
N ILE A 256 -0.44 10.64 26.44
CA ILE A 256 0.64 10.61 25.46
C ILE A 256 0.03 10.76 24.07
N THR A 257 0.61 11.66 23.28
CA THR A 257 0.24 11.89 21.89
C THR A 257 1.42 11.55 21.00
N VAL A 258 1.19 10.66 20.05
CA VAL A 258 2.06 10.44 18.90
C VAL A 258 1.38 11.11 17.71
N ARG A 259 2.04 12.07 17.07
CA ARG A 259 1.52 12.75 15.87
C ARG A 259 2.39 12.48 14.66
N ILE A 260 1.75 12.28 13.51
CA ILE A 260 2.41 12.14 12.22
C ILE A 260 2.14 13.41 11.42
N ILE A 261 3.19 14.07 10.97
CA ILE A 261 3.14 15.34 10.27
C ILE A 261 3.62 15.11 8.83
N PRO A 262 2.80 15.37 7.81
CA PRO A 262 3.24 15.26 6.42
C PRO A 262 4.17 16.43 6.06
N VAL A 263 5.24 16.14 5.32
CA VAL A 263 6.12 17.16 4.73
C VAL A 263 5.72 17.34 3.27
N VAL A 264 5.07 18.45 2.95
CA VAL A 264 4.58 18.73 1.59
C VAL A 264 5.77 18.90 0.63
N ALA A 265 5.73 18.18 -0.50
CA ALA A 265 6.74 18.30 -1.54
C ALA A 265 6.69 19.68 -2.21
N ALA A 266 7.84 20.19 -2.64
CA ALA A 266 7.89 21.39 -3.46
C ALA A 266 7.29 21.16 -4.84
N ASP A 267 7.52 19.97 -5.42
CA ASP A 267 6.89 19.56 -6.66
C ASP A 267 5.47 19.04 -6.40
N GLN A 268 4.50 19.66 -7.05
CA GLN A 268 3.09 19.25 -7.05
C GLN A 268 2.60 18.99 -8.48
N THR A 269 3.52 18.63 -9.38
CA THR A 269 3.19 18.26 -10.75
C THR A 269 2.43 16.94 -10.75
N GLN A 270 1.25 17.00 -11.36
CA GLN A 270 0.38 15.86 -11.54
C GLN A 270 1.03 14.86 -12.52
N PRO A 271 1.04 13.55 -12.20
CA PRO A 271 1.53 12.53 -13.13
C PRO A 271 0.72 12.45 -14.43
N ALA A 272 1.36 11.97 -15.50
CA ALA A 272 0.76 11.89 -16.83
C ALA A 272 -0.49 11.02 -16.93
N TRP A 273 -0.65 10.02 -16.05
CA TRP A 273 -1.85 9.16 -16.03
C TRP A 273 -3.08 9.82 -15.43
N VAL A 274 -2.90 10.84 -14.58
CA VAL A 274 -4.04 11.44 -13.89
C VAL A 274 -4.86 12.26 -14.89
N GLY A 275 -6.16 11.99 -14.96
CA GLY A 275 -7.07 12.60 -15.94
C GLY A 275 -7.06 11.92 -17.30
N THR A 276 -6.28 10.86 -17.47
CA THR A 276 -6.40 9.94 -18.61
C THR A 276 -7.21 8.74 -18.18
N THR A 277 -8.09 8.27 -19.05
CA THR A 277 -8.80 7.01 -18.86
C THR A 277 -8.07 5.97 -19.68
N PRO A 278 -7.60 4.86 -19.07
CA PRO A 278 -7.04 3.77 -19.86
C PRO A 278 -8.05 3.28 -20.89
N ALA A 279 -7.57 2.75 -22.01
CA ALA A 279 -8.45 1.97 -22.86
C ALA A 279 -8.97 0.80 -22.02
N PRO A 280 -10.29 0.70 -21.79
CA PRO A 280 -10.83 -0.38 -20.97
C PRO A 280 -10.45 -1.71 -21.60
N LEU A 281 -10.33 -2.76 -20.79
CA LEU A 281 -10.30 -4.14 -21.23
C LEU A 281 -11.60 -4.45 -22.01
N VAL A 282 -11.62 -4.12 -23.31
CA VAL A 282 -12.77 -4.34 -24.18
C VAL A 282 -12.80 -5.81 -24.57
N ILE A 283 -13.89 -6.49 -24.20
CA ILE A 283 -14.24 -7.76 -24.81
C ILE A 283 -14.58 -7.45 -26.27
N THR A 284 -13.67 -7.72 -27.21
CA THR A 284 -14.05 -7.71 -28.62
C THR A 284 -15.18 -8.73 -28.76
N PRO A 285 -16.35 -8.34 -29.28
CA PRO A 285 -17.40 -9.30 -29.55
C PRO A 285 -16.77 -10.40 -30.41
N PRO A 286 -17.04 -11.69 -30.14
CA PRO A 286 -16.52 -12.76 -30.98
C PRO A 286 -16.85 -12.38 -32.43
N PRO A 287 -15.90 -12.56 -33.38
CA PRO A 287 -16.11 -12.19 -34.77
C PRO A 287 -17.46 -12.77 -35.17
N VAL A 288 -18.35 -11.92 -35.67
CA VAL A 288 -19.66 -12.38 -36.15
C VAL A 288 -19.32 -13.38 -37.24
N VAL A 289 -19.43 -14.67 -36.90
CA VAL A 289 -19.28 -15.74 -37.87
C VAL A 289 -20.45 -15.53 -38.80
N THR A 290 -20.22 -14.86 -39.94
CA THR A 290 -21.21 -14.82 -41.00
C THR A 290 -21.52 -16.28 -41.27
N PRO A 291 -22.77 -16.74 -41.04
CA PRO A 291 -23.12 -18.12 -41.32
C PRO A 291 -22.67 -18.40 -42.75
N PRO A 292 -22.09 -19.59 -43.02
CA PRO A 292 -21.66 -19.94 -44.36
C PRO A 292 -22.80 -19.60 -45.30
N VAL A 293 -22.50 -18.87 -46.38
CA VAL A 293 -23.48 -18.56 -47.42
C VAL A 293 -24.15 -19.87 -47.75
N VAL A 294 -25.42 -20.01 -47.37
CA VAL A 294 -26.21 -21.17 -47.75
C VAL A 294 -26.37 -21.02 -49.24
N ILE A 295 -25.48 -21.66 -49.99
CA ILE A 295 -25.67 -21.85 -51.41
C ILE A 295 -26.98 -22.63 -51.49
N PRO A 296 -28.06 -22.06 -52.05
CA PRO A 296 -29.31 -22.79 -52.16
C PRO A 296 -28.99 -24.10 -52.87
N ALA A 297 -29.42 -25.20 -52.25
CA ALA A 297 -29.33 -26.51 -52.89
C ALA A 297 -29.87 -26.37 -54.32
N PRO A 298 -29.23 -26.97 -55.33
CA PRO A 298 -29.77 -26.96 -56.67
C PRO A 298 -31.23 -27.42 -56.60
N VAL A 299 -32.13 -26.62 -57.15
CA VAL A 299 -33.56 -26.94 -57.20
C VAL A 299 -33.69 -28.23 -58.01
N VAL A 300 -33.73 -29.36 -57.30
CA VAL A 300 -34.10 -30.63 -57.93
C VAL A 300 -35.59 -30.50 -58.23
N ALA A 301 -35.90 -30.46 -59.53
CA ALA A 301 -37.27 -30.40 -60.00
C ALA A 301 -38.11 -31.49 -59.31
N ALA A 302 -39.24 -31.08 -58.73
CA ALA A 302 -40.14 -31.97 -58.02
C ALA A 302 -40.61 -33.10 -58.95
N PRO A 303 -40.49 -34.38 -58.54
CA PRO A 303 -41.21 -35.45 -59.21
C PRO A 303 -42.72 -35.28 -58.99
N ALA A 304 -43.49 -35.62 -60.03
CA ALA A 304 -44.94 -35.48 -60.10
C ALA A 304 -45.67 -36.17 -58.92
N PRO A 305 -46.81 -35.61 -58.47
CA PRO A 305 -47.52 -36.10 -57.29
C PRO A 305 -48.09 -37.51 -57.50
N SER A 306 -47.73 -38.42 -56.59
CA SER A 306 -48.37 -39.71 -56.39
C SER A 306 -49.42 -39.59 -55.29
N SER A 307 -50.63 -40.06 -55.58
CA SER A 307 -51.81 -40.02 -54.72
C SER A 307 -51.85 -41.18 -53.73
N GLY A 308 -52.02 -40.86 -52.44
CA GLY A 308 -52.37 -41.81 -51.37
C GLY A 308 -51.42 -41.64 -50.18
N GLY A 309 -51.84 -41.59 -48.92
CA GLY A 309 -53.13 -41.73 -48.27
C GLY A 309 -52.88 -41.49 -46.77
N GLY A 310 -53.97 -41.29 -46.01
CA GLY A 310 -54.00 -40.71 -44.66
C GLY A 310 -53.05 -41.28 -43.59
N GLY A 311 -52.75 -40.43 -42.60
CA GLY A 311 -52.09 -40.81 -41.35
C GLY A 311 -51.90 -39.61 -40.42
N SER A 312 -52.76 -39.51 -39.42
CA SER A 312 -52.81 -38.49 -38.36
C SER A 312 -51.68 -38.65 -37.33
N PHE A 313 -50.99 -37.58 -36.91
CA PHE A 313 -50.36 -37.45 -35.57
C PHE A 313 -50.27 -35.98 -35.10
N ALA A 314 -50.43 -35.82 -33.80
CA ALA A 314 -50.73 -34.60 -33.02
C ALA A 314 -49.49 -33.73 -32.69
N PRO A 315 -49.66 -32.50 -32.12
CA PRO A 315 -48.60 -31.50 -31.97
C PRO A 315 -47.85 -31.64 -30.64
N TRP A 316 -46.53 -31.44 -30.66
CA TRP A 316 -45.69 -31.29 -29.46
C TRP A 316 -44.99 -29.93 -29.45
N PHE A 317 -45.27 -29.18 -28.38
CA PHE A 317 -44.47 -28.17 -27.69
C PHE A 317 -43.79 -27.03 -28.49
N MET A 318 -44.41 -25.86 -28.44
CA MET A 318 -43.71 -24.56 -28.39
C MET A 318 -43.11 -24.37 -26.98
N LEU A 319 -41.81 -24.13 -26.88
CA LEU A 319 -41.19 -23.52 -25.70
C LEU A 319 -40.61 -22.17 -26.10
N ALA A 320 -41.18 -21.11 -25.54
CA ALA A 320 -40.77 -19.74 -25.74
C ALA A 320 -39.48 -19.44 -24.97
N LEU A 321 -38.50 -18.83 -25.64
CA LEU A 321 -37.39 -18.13 -25.01
C LEU A 321 -37.90 -16.81 -24.39
N MET A 322 -37.50 -16.54 -23.15
CA MET A 322 -37.36 -15.18 -22.61
C MET A 322 -36.04 -15.06 -21.83
N PRO A 323 -35.37 -13.90 -21.89
CA PRO A 323 -34.07 -13.69 -21.27
C PRO A 323 -34.21 -13.34 -19.79
N LEU A 324 -33.38 -13.96 -18.95
CA LEU A 324 -33.24 -13.62 -17.54
C LEU A 324 -32.20 -12.49 -17.42
N PHE A 325 -32.65 -11.28 -17.09
CA PHE A 325 -31.79 -10.16 -16.73
C PHE A 325 -31.04 -10.48 -15.42
N ALA A 326 -29.72 -10.60 -15.50
CA ALA A 326 -28.85 -10.66 -14.33
C ALA A 326 -28.55 -9.23 -13.85
N VAL A 327 -29.15 -8.82 -12.74
CA VAL A 327 -28.69 -7.67 -11.95
C VAL A 327 -27.77 -8.20 -10.86
N ARG A 328 -26.46 -8.25 -11.12
CA ARG A 328 -25.46 -8.44 -10.06
C ARG A 328 -25.14 -7.08 -9.42
N ARG A 329 -25.63 -6.88 -8.20
CA ARG A 329 -25.18 -5.81 -7.30
C ARG A 329 -23.72 -6.05 -6.93
N ARG A 330 -22.85 -5.13 -7.32
CA ARG A 330 -21.47 -4.97 -6.83
C ARG A 330 -21.56 -4.58 -5.34
N LEU A 331 -21.01 -5.39 -4.46
CA LEU A 331 -20.85 -5.08 -3.04
C LEU A 331 -19.35 -4.87 -2.79
N MET A 332 -18.94 -3.60 -2.77
CA MET A 332 -17.67 -3.15 -2.22
C MET A 332 -17.70 -3.29 -0.70
N LYS A 333 -16.65 -3.88 -0.11
CA LYS A 333 -16.20 -3.66 1.27
C LYS A 333 -14.67 -3.86 1.26
N LYS A 334 -13.89 -2.80 1.46
CA LYS A 334 -13.49 -2.15 2.74
C LYS A 334 -12.33 -2.87 3.38
#